data_AF-A0A955B4U1-F1
#
_entry.id   AF-A0A955B4U1-F1
#
_cell.length_a   1.000
_cell.length_b   1.000
_cell.length_c   1.000
_cell.angle_alpha   90.00
_cell.angle_beta   90.00
_cell.angle_gamma   90.00
#
_symmetry.space_group_name_H-M   'P 1'
#
loop_
_entity.id
_entity.type
_entity.pdbx_description
1 polymer ?
#
loop_
_entity_poly.entity_id
_entity_poly.type
_entity_poly.pdbx_seq_one_letter_code
_entity_poly.pdbx_strand_id
1 'polypeptide(L)'
;MNIGTFDYLKLIAIVCLLTLTGCSGCNSHSSGVTDAGSSEAKEVTEVEVAETDRTIQLNADNAEVKWSCANALGQVQVGYFYELEGKAVVDASNVLKQLDIEFNMKEVKANALSLSTKLQGPGFFQTDQFPTATFTSTSITSESLGDAPAGTTHLVEANLQMRDVTKSITIPVAVELTDDNFKLNSEFKINRHDFGVVHPVSLEDKAIQDDVVLAVGIDVGTAVVADETPKTKQHVAVDLGDRYTEEIPVTLVQFDMIRVPGDDAGIKPFYLGKCEVTWEEFDYWALCKDKSEKQAVMLRNGELRPSAPHDLEATYRGWGREGQPAIGVSKKAVELYCEWLSKQTGKHYRLPTLAEWRHAYELGGGDPSEDDLPNVAWFEQNSLDDEGFDNRAMKVATREPNKLGIYDMLGNASEWVADEPVVVGGNFFSMAEDLSASATEQEDQNVWNATYPQIPKSIWWYKDADYVGFRIACDAE
;
A
#
# COMPACT_ATOMS: atom_id res chain seq x y z
N MET A 1 46.61 -29.61 -7.74
CA MET A 1 46.94 -28.78 -6.56
C MET A 1 45.78 -27.81 -6.38
N ASN A 2 45.04 -27.95 -5.28
CA ASN A 2 44.11 -26.94 -4.74
C ASN A 2 44.84 -25.58 -4.63
N ILE A 3 44.17 -24.42 -4.73
CA ILE A 3 43.35 -23.69 -3.73
C ILE A 3 42.66 -22.57 -4.57
N GLY A 4 41.46 -22.05 -4.36
CA GLY A 4 40.51 -22.06 -3.26
C GLY A 4 39.67 -20.77 -3.34
N THR A 5 38.40 -20.90 -2.96
CA THR A 5 37.34 -19.92 -2.72
C THR A 5 37.72 -18.60 -2.02
N PHE A 6 36.94 -17.53 -2.29
CA PHE A 6 36.30 -16.55 -1.38
C PHE A 6 36.31 -15.13 -1.97
N ASP A 7 35.14 -14.55 -2.29
CA ASP A 7 34.65 -13.32 -1.64
C ASP A 7 33.22 -12.99 -2.12
N TYR A 8 32.21 -13.35 -1.32
CA TYR A 8 30.82 -12.90 -1.46
C TYR A 8 30.33 -12.54 -0.05
N LEU A 9 30.85 -11.43 0.49
CA LEU A 9 30.41 -10.90 1.78
C LEU A 9 30.59 -9.38 1.81
N LYS A 10 29.76 -8.69 1.03
CA LYS A 10 29.40 -7.28 1.25
C LYS A 10 27.96 -7.07 0.85
N LEU A 11 27.02 -7.31 1.77
CA LEU A 11 25.67 -6.76 1.67
C LEU A 11 25.36 -5.93 2.92
N ILE A 12 25.51 -4.64 2.70
CA ILE A 12 24.91 -3.44 3.31
C ILE A 12 23.95 -3.71 4.48
N ALA A 13 24.33 -3.23 5.66
CA ALA A 13 23.43 -2.99 6.77
C ALA A 13 22.57 -1.76 6.45
N ILE A 14 21.25 -1.96 6.31
CA ILE A 14 20.26 -0.88 6.33
C ILE A 14 19.53 -0.98 7.66
N VAL A 15 19.75 0.00 8.52
CA VAL A 15 19.02 0.19 9.77
C VAL A 15 17.74 0.95 9.41
N CYS A 16 16.62 0.25 9.28
CA CYS A 16 15.30 0.89 9.23
C CYS A 16 14.74 0.92 10.65
N LEU A 17 14.96 2.03 11.36
CA LEU A 17 14.12 2.40 12.50
C LEU A 17 12.87 3.07 11.93
N LEU A 18 11.77 2.33 11.82
CA LEU A 18 10.43 2.88 11.65
C LEU A 18 9.71 2.72 12.99
N THR A 19 9.59 3.82 13.71
CA THR A 19 8.73 3.89 14.90
C THR A 19 7.29 4.06 14.46
N LEU A 20 6.53 2.96 14.47
CA LEU A 20 5.07 3.00 14.38
C LEU A 20 4.49 3.01 15.80
N THR A 21 3.95 4.15 16.20
CA THR A 21 3.05 4.27 17.33
C THR A 21 1.68 3.75 16.92
N GLY A 22 1.31 2.54 17.38
CA GLY A 22 -0.01 1.97 17.08
C GLY A 22 -0.20 0.50 17.44
N CYS A 23 0.45 0.03 18.50
CA CYS A 23 0.09 -1.11 19.35
C CYS A 23 1.28 -1.28 20.29
N SER A 24 1.09 -0.99 21.58
CA SER A 24 2.12 -1.12 22.59
C SER A 24 2.47 -2.60 22.79
N GLY A 25 3.34 -3.16 21.95
CA GLY A 25 3.77 -4.56 22.08
C GLY A 25 4.77 -5.10 21.05
N CYS A 26 4.78 -4.63 19.80
CA CYS A 26 5.54 -5.32 18.75
C CYS A 26 6.90 -4.68 18.47
N ASN A 27 7.94 -5.01 19.24
CA ASN A 27 9.35 -4.84 18.82
C ASN A 27 10.31 -5.89 19.42
N SER A 28 9.82 -6.87 20.19
CA SER A 28 10.64 -7.95 20.75
C SER A 28 10.41 -9.24 19.97
N HIS A 29 11.34 -9.57 19.08
CA HIS A 29 11.21 -10.69 18.13
C HIS A 29 11.07 -12.10 18.74
N SER A 30 11.21 -12.30 20.06
CA SER A 30 10.98 -13.61 20.70
C SER A 30 11.02 -13.56 22.23
N SER A 31 11.68 -12.56 22.80
CA SER A 31 11.80 -12.42 24.25
C SER A 31 10.45 -12.07 24.87
N GLY A 32 9.85 -13.03 25.57
CA GLY A 32 8.57 -12.87 26.26
C GLY A 32 7.34 -13.37 25.48
N VAL A 33 7.51 -13.86 24.25
CA VAL A 33 6.43 -14.50 23.49
C VAL A 33 6.27 -15.96 23.92
N THR A 34 5.04 -16.40 24.16
CA THR A 34 4.72 -17.76 24.62
C THR A 34 5.12 -18.79 23.56
N ASP A 35 5.87 -19.80 23.99
CA ASP A 35 6.16 -20.99 23.19
C ASP A 35 4.91 -21.89 23.15
N ALA A 36 4.41 -22.20 21.95
CA ALA A 36 3.24 -23.05 21.79
C ALA A 36 3.54 -24.53 22.06
N GLY A 37 4.82 -24.89 22.13
CA GLY A 37 5.30 -26.27 22.19
C GLY A 37 4.92 -27.05 20.93
N SER A 38 5.36 -28.31 20.87
CA SER A 38 4.88 -29.24 19.86
C SER A 38 4.84 -30.66 20.44
N SER A 39 3.82 -31.42 20.03
CA SER A 39 3.66 -32.82 20.41
C SER A 39 3.04 -33.62 19.25
N GLU A 40 2.83 -34.92 19.45
CA GLU A 40 2.14 -35.75 18.45
C GLU A 40 0.73 -35.20 18.19
N ALA A 41 0.30 -35.28 16.92
CA ALA A 41 -1.03 -34.82 16.52
C ALA A 41 -2.11 -35.55 17.33
N LYS A 42 -3.11 -34.80 17.79
CA LYS A 42 -4.22 -35.33 18.58
C LYS A 42 -5.42 -35.68 17.71
N GLU A 43 -6.32 -36.50 18.23
CA GLU A 43 -7.58 -36.79 17.55
C GLU A 43 -8.45 -35.52 17.50
N VAL A 44 -8.96 -35.20 16.31
CA VAL A 44 -9.88 -34.07 16.11
C VAL A 44 -11.29 -34.57 16.40
N THR A 45 -11.89 -34.06 17.47
CA THR A 45 -13.29 -34.38 17.79
C THR A 45 -14.21 -33.40 17.07
N GLU A 46 -15.29 -33.92 16.47
CA GLU A 46 -16.30 -33.07 15.85
C GLU A 46 -17.01 -32.23 16.92
N VAL A 47 -17.00 -30.90 16.74
CA VAL A 47 -17.67 -29.98 17.65
C VAL A 47 -19.15 -29.93 17.30
N GLU A 48 -20.02 -30.37 18.23
CA GLU A 48 -21.45 -30.19 18.09
C GLU A 48 -21.81 -28.70 18.11
N VAL A 49 -22.42 -28.20 17.04
CA VAL A 49 -22.87 -26.80 16.91
C VAL A 49 -24.37 -26.75 17.20
N ALA A 50 -24.75 -26.10 18.31
CA ALA A 50 -26.15 -25.90 18.66
C ALA A 50 -26.79 -24.79 17.81
N GLU A 51 -28.13 -24.77 17.69
CA GLU A 51 -28.82 -23.70 16.95
C GLU A 51 -28.56 -22.29 17.51
N THR A 52 -28.22 -22.20 18.79
CA THR A 52 -27.87 -20.94 19.47
C THR A 52 -26.41 -20.54 19.30
N ASP A 53 -25.57 -21.42 18.76
CA ASP A 53 -24.16 -21.15 18.54
C ASP A 53 -24.00 -20.29 17.28
N ARG A 54 -22.99 -19.43 17.29
CA ARG A 54 -22.67 -18.56 16.18
C ARG A 54 -21.42 -19.07 15.47
N THR A 55 -21.58 -19.35 14.18
CA THR A 55 -20.45 -19.68 13.30
C THR A 55 -20.00 -18.43 12.58
N ILE A 56 -18.74 -18.04 12.78
CA ILE A 56 -18.08 -16.92 12.14
C ILE A 56 -17.20 -17.48 11.02
N GLN A 57 -17.49 -17.11 9.77
CA GLN A 57 -16.66 -17.49 8.63
C GLN A 57 -15.42 -16.60 8.58
N LEU A 58 -14.26 -17.23 8.41
CA LEU A 58 -12.97 -16.56 8.35
C LEU A 58 -12.46 -16.55 6.91
N ASN A 59 -11.94 -15.41 6.47
CA ASN A 59 -11.32 -15.26 5.17
C ASN A 59 -10.26 -14.15 5.20
N ALA A 60 -9.66 -13.86 4.04
CA ALA A 60 -8.59 -12.88 3.92
C ALA A 60 -8.98 -11.44 4.33
N ASP A 61 -10.27 -11.09 4.32
CA ASP A 61 -10.77 -9.74 4.63
C ASP A 61 -10.95 -9.49 6.12
N ASN A 62 -11.23 -10.55 6.89
CA ASN A 62 -11.59 -10.45 8.30
C ASN A 62 -10.63 -11.18 9.25
N ALA A 63 -9.66 -11.91 8.70
CA ALA A 63 -8.61 -12.58 9.44
C ALA A 63 -7.22 -12.34 8.82
N GLU A 64 -6.26 -12.13 9.72
CA GLU A 64 -4.87 -11.88 9.42
C GLU A 64 -4.01 -12.86 10.22
N VAL A 65 -3.12 -13.57 9.51
CA VAL A 65 -2.08 -14.37 10.15
C VAL A 65 -0.74 -13.89 9.64
N LYS A 66 0.03 -13.31 10.57
CA LYS A 66 1.35 -12.74 10.37
C LYS A 66 2.40 -13.72 10.89
N TRP A 67 3.51 -13.84 10.17
CA TRP A 67 4.69 -14.54 10.66
C TRP A 67 5.88 -13.58 10.74
N SER A 68 6.76 -13.82 11.71
CA SER A 68 8.07 -13.17 11.75
C SER A 68 9.16 -14.16 12.14
N CYS A 69 10.34 -14.02 11.56
CA CYS A 69 11.51 -14.83 11.87
C CYS A 69 12.79 -14.00 11.70
N ALA A 70 13.70 -14.10 12.65
CA ALA A 70 14.97 -13.40 12.61
C ALA A 70 16.07 -14.31 12.08
N ASN A 71 17.07 -13.67 11.49
CA ASN A 71 18.32 -14.35 11.22
C ASN A 71 19.22 -14.41 12.48
N ALA A 72 20.36 -15.08 12.35
CA ALA A 72 21.37 -15.21 13.41
C ALA A 72 21.97 -13.86 13.88
N LEU A 73 21.76 -12.78 13.12
CA LEU A 73 22.18 -11.41 13.49
C LEU A 73 21.06 -10.62 14.18
N GLY A 74 19.88 -11.21 14.40
CA GLY A 74 18.72 -10.58 15.01
C GLY A 74 17.91 -9.68 14.06
N GLN A 75 18.21 -9.69 12.76
CA GLN A 75 17.43 -8.95 11.78
C GLN A 75 16.13 -9.71 11.49
N VAL A 76 14.99 -9.04 11.69
CA VAL A 76 13.66 -9.65 11.58
C VAL A 76 13.13 -9.55 10.17
N GLN A 77 12.67 -10.67 9.62
CA GLN A 77 11.81 -10.72 8.45
C GLN A 77 10.37 -10.94 8.88
N VAL A 78 9.46 -10.32 8.12
CA VAL A 78 8.02 -10.35 8.37
C VAL A 78 7.31 -10.75 7.08
N GLY A 79 6.21 -11.48 7.23
CA GLY A 79 5.27 -11.76 6.15
C GLY A 79 3.92 -12.19 6.66
N TYR A 80 3.05 -12.59 5.74
CA TYR A 80 1.68 -12.97 6.02
C TYR A 80 1.27 -14.21 5.22
N PHE A 81 0.25 -14.88 5.72
CA PHE A 81 -0.58 -15.81 4.96
C PHE A 81 -1.78 -15.04 4.44
N TYR A 82 -1.79 -14.79 3.13
CA TYR A 82 -2.70 -13.79 2.60
C TYR A 82 -4.06 -14.32 2.22
N GLU A 83 -4.10 -15.53 1.67
CA GLU A 83 -5.33 -16.26 1.44
C GLU A 83 -5.45 -17.36 2.47
N LEU A 84 -6.58 -17.32 3.17
CA LEU A 84 -6.99 -18.31 4.15
C LEU A 84 -8.51 -18.39 4.11
N GLU A 85 -9.01 -19.54 4.52
CA GLU A 85 -10.43 -19.76 4.79
C GLU A 85 -10.56 -20.51 6.12
N GLY A 86 -11.65 -20.33 6.83
CA GLY A 86 -11.81 -21.00 8.10
C GLY A 86 -13.12 -20.69 8.78
N LYS A 87 -13.23 -21.14 10.03
CA LYS A 87 -14.37 -20.86 10.88
C LYS A 87 -13.99 -20.77 12.34
N ALA A 88 -14.68 -19.90 13.06
CA ALA A 88 -14.75 -19.93 14.51
C ALA A 88 -16.19 -20.22 14.94
N VAL A 89 -16.38 -21.03 15.98
CA VAL A 89 -17.71 -21.26 16.58
C VAL A 89 -17.68 -20.76 18.01
N VAL A 90 -18.62 -19.90 18.37
CA VAL A 90 -18.82 -19.40 19.73
C VAL A 90 -20.22 -19.81 20.22
N ASP A 91 -20.33 -20.19 21.48
CA ASP A 91 -21.62 -20.56 22.07
C ASP A 91 -22.46 -19.35 22.49
N ALA A 92 -23.68 -19.61 22.97
CA ALA A 92 -24.60 -18.59 23.46
C ALA A 92 -24.08 -17.81 24.70
N SER A 93 -23.03 -18.30 25.35
CA SER A 93 -22.36 -17.64 26.48
C SER A 93 -21.07 -16.93 26.04
N ASN A 94 -20.86 -16.77 24.74
CA ASN A 94 -19.70 -16.14 24.12
C ASN A 94 -18.36 -16.88 24.35
N VAL A 95 -18.41 -18.19 24.61
CA VAL A 95 -17.22 -19.04 24.78
C VAL A 95 -16.83 -19.66 23.43
N LEU A 96 -15.55 -19.60 23.09
CA LEU A 96 -15.02 -20.19 21.85
C LEU A 96 -15.02 -21.72 21.95
N LYS A 97 -15.65 -22.40 20.99
CA LYS A 97 -15.77 -23.87 20.91
C LYS A 97 -14.93 -24.49 19.80
N GLN A 98 -14.71 -23.76 18.71
CA GLN A 98 -13.95 -24.23 17.55
C GLN A 98 -13.20 -23.07 16.92
N LEU A 99 -11.98 -23.33 16.46
CA LEU A 99 -11.18 -22.43 15.63
C LEU A 99 -10.40 -23.27 14.62
N ASP A 100 -10.82 -23.22 13.37
CA ASP A 100 -10.18 -23.95 12.28
C ASP A 100 -9.83 -22.98 11.15
N ILE A 101 -8.61 -23.09 10.62
CA ILE A 101 -8.09 -22.23 9.54
C ILE A 101 -7.32 -23.10 8.55
N GLU A 102 -7.62 -22.97 7.27
CA GLU A 102 -6.83 -23.49 6.17
C GLU A 102 -6.15 -22.31 5.46
N PHE A 103 -4.86 -22.45 5.20
CA PHE A 103 -4.04 -21.45 4.53
C PHE A 103 -3.74 -21.90 3.10
N ASN A 104 -3.95 -21.01 2.12
CA ASN A 104 -3.39 -21.21 0.78
C ASN A 104 -1.90 -20.85 0.82
N MET A 105 -1.05 -21.87 0.79
CA MET A 105 0.39 -21.69 0.96
C MET A 105 1.06 -21.05 -0.25
N LYS A 106 0.42 -21.02 -1.43
CA LYS A 106 0.94 -20.24 -2.56
C LYS A 106 0.92 -18.74 -2.29
N GLU A 107 0.05 -18.31 -1.39
CA GLU A 107 -0.10 -16.93 -0.97
C GLU A 107 0.59 -16.65 0.37
N VAL A 108 1.58 -17.47 0.78
CA VAL A 108 2.54 -17.06 1.82
C VAL A 108 3.54 -16.09 1.20
N LYS A 109 3.62 -14.85 1.70
CA LYS A 109 4.56 -13.84 1.19
C LYS A 109 5.27 -13.12 2.31
N ALA A 110 6.53 -12.77 2.07
CA ALA A 110 7.29 -11.86 2.90
C ALA A 110 7.11 -10.42 2.40
N ASN A 111 7.38 -9.45 3.28
CA ASN A 111 7.49 -8.04 2.89
C ASN A 111 8.62 -7.82 1.86
N ALA A 112 9.68 -8.63 1.94
CA ALA A 112 10.73 -8.67 0.92
C ALA A 112 10.33 -9.57 -0.25
N LEU A 113 10.08 -8.99 -1.42
CA LEU A 113 9.63 -9.72 -2.63
C LEU A 113 10.57 -10.87 -3.01
N SER A 114 11.89 -10.66 -2.90
CA SER A 114 12.90 -11.69 -3.19
C SER A 114 12.87 -12.89 -2.23
N LEU A 115 12.25 -12.74 -1.06
CA LEU A 115 12.05 -13.80 -0.09
C LEU A 115 10.74 -14.56 -0.35
N SER A 116 9.68 -13.89 -0.83
CA SER A 116 8.39 -14.52 -1.14
C SER A 116 8.54 -15.71 -2.09
N THR A 117 9.29 -15.57 -3.18
CA THR A 117 9.55 -16.69 -4.11
C THR A 117 10.35 -17.82 -3.46
N LYS A 118 11.26 -17.52 -2.53
CA LYS A 118 12.09 -18.53 -1.85
C LYS A 118 11.28 -19.36 -0.86
N LEU A 119 10.32 -18.75 -0.15
CA LEU A 119 9.46 -19.44 0.80
C LEU A 119 8.66 -20.58 0.17
N GLN A 120 8.32 -20.43 -1.12
CA GLN A 120 7.59 -21.45 -1.88
C GLN A 120 8.46 -22.67 -2.25
N GLY A 121 9.78 -22.50 -2.29
CA GLY A 121 10.72 -23.47 -2.83
C GLY A 121 11.21 -24.55 -1.84
N PRO A 122 12.13 -25.41 -2.30
CA PRO A 122 12.78 -26.43 -1.48
C PRO A 122 13.48 -25.83 -0.26
N GLY A 123 13.31 -26.46 0.91
CA GLY A 123 13.87 -25.98 2.18
C GLY A 123 12.92 -25.14 3.03
N PHE A 124 11.81 -24.68 2.45
CA PHE A 124 10.77 -23.95 3.15
C PHE A 124 9.45 -24.72 3.05
N PHE A 125 8.42 -24.15 2.42
CA PHE A 125 7.06 -24.69 2.41
C PHE A 125 6.79 -25.67 1.27
N GLN A 126 7.57 -25.67 0.19
CA GLN A 126 7.38 -26.56 -0.96
C GLN A 126 5.93 -26.55 -1.48
N THR A 127 5.42 -25.36 -1.79
CA THR A 127 3.98 -25.08 -1.97
C THR A 127 3.36 -25.75 -3.19
N ASP A 128 4.19 -26.21 -4.13
CA ASP A 128 3.73 -27.03 -5.24
C ASP A 128 3.35 -28.46 -4.81
N GLN A 129 4.01 -28.99 -3.77
CA GLN A 129 3.69 -30.29 -3.18
C GLN A 129 2.69 -30.18 -2.03
N PHE A 130 2.80 -29.10 -1.25
CA PHE A 130 1.96 -28.83 -0.09
C PHE A 130 1.27 -27.47 -0.26
N PRO A 131 0.22 -27.39 -1.09
CA PRO A 131 -0.46 -26.13 -1.40
C PRO A 131 -1.27 -25.59 -0.23
N THR A 132 -1.52 -26.40 0.80
CA THR A 132 -2.30 -26.03 1.98
C THR A 132 -1.53 -26.29 3.27
N ALA A 133 -1.81 -25.48 4.28
CA ALA A 133 -1.47 -25.72 5.69
C ALA A 133 -2.76 -25.58 6.50
N THR A 134 -2.87 -26.29 7.61
CA THR A 134 -4.10 -26.31 8.42
C THR A 134 -3.82 -26.08 9.88
N PHE A 135 -4.71 -25.36 10.55
CA PHE A 135 -4.79 -25.24 12.00
C PHE A 135 -6.18 -25.74 12.38
N THR A 136 -6.27 -26.84 13.12
CA THR A 136 -7.55 -27.45 13.50
C THR A 136 -7.61 -27.64 15.00
N SER A 137 -8.52 -26.91 15.65
CA SER A 137 -8.72 -27.01 17.08
C SER A 137 -9.12 -28.43 17.51
N THR A 138 -8.51 -28.92 18.60
CA THR A 138 -8.80 -30.24 19.19
C THR A 138 -9.40 -30.10 20.58
N SER A 139 -9.08 -29.03 21.30
CA SER A 139 -9.67 -28.68 22.60
C SER A 139 -9.53 -27.18 22.86
N ILE A 140 -10.54 -26.57 23.48
CA ILE A 140 -10.51 -25.16 23.88
C ILE A 140 -10.98 -25.06 25.34
N THR A 141 -10.20 -24.38 26.18
CA THR A 141 -10.50 -24.19 27.60
C THR A 141 -10.48 -22.71 27.97
N SER A 142 -11.56 -22.21 28.58
CA SER A 142 -11.64 -20.87 29.19
C SER A 142 -11.35 -20.88 30.70
N GLU A 143 -11.33 -22.08 31.31
CA GLU A 143 -11.01 -22.29 32.72
C GLU A 143 -9.57 -22.79 32.88
N SER A 144 -8.95 -22.49 34.04
CA SER A 144 -7.61 -23.01 34.39
C SER A 144 -6.49 -22.64 33.41
N LEU A 145 -6.36 -21.35 33.08
CA LEU A 145 -5.41 -20.82 32.09
C LEU A 145 -3.92 -20.87 32.51
N GLY A 146 -3.60 -21.35 33.72
CA GLY A 146 -2.22 -21.53 34.19
C GLY A 146 -1.38 -20.24 34.12
N ASP A 147 -0.16 -20.36 33.60
CA ASP A 147 0.80 -19.27 33.41
C ASP A 147 0.61 -18.51 32.07
N ALA A 148 -0.58 -18.57 31.48
CA ALA A 148 -0.86 -17.89 30.22
C ALA A 148 -0.66 -16.36 30.33
N PRO A 149 -0.29 -15.68 29.22
CA PRO A 149 -0.12 -14.23 29.21
C PRO A 149 -1.36 -13.47 29.71
N ALA A 150 -1.15 -12.30 30.30
CA ALA A 150 -2.22 -11.42 30.72
C ALA A 150 -3.14 -11.05 29.53
N GLY A 151 -4.46 -11.13 29.74
CA GLY A 151 -5.46 -10.92 28.69
C GLY A 151 -5.86 -12.19 27.94
N THR A 152 -5.20 -13.34 28.20
CA THR A 152 -5.67 -14.63 27.70
C THR A 152 -7.04 -14.94 28.27
N THR A 153 -7.95 -15.33 27.39
CA THR A 153 -9.32 -15.75 27.73
C THR A 153 -9.53 -17.24 27.52
N HIS A 154 -8.79 -17.82 26.56
CA HIS A 154 -8.87 -19.23 26.19
C HIS A 154 -7.47 -19.77 25.92
N LEU A 155 -7.24 -21.03 26.26
CA LEU A 155 -6.17 -21.84 25.69
C LEU A 155 -6.77 -22.71 24.58
N VAL A 156 -6.20 -22.62 23.38
CA VAL A 156 -6.61 -23.41 22.23
C VAL A 156 -5.52 -24.43 21.96
N GLU A 157 -5.86 -25.70 22.14
CA GLU A 157 -5.06 -26.80 21.62
C GLU A 157 -5.51 -27.12 20.20
N ALA A 158 -4.55 -27.27 19.29
CA ALA A 158 -4.83 -27.49 17.88
C ALA A 158 -3.74 -28.30 17.20
N ASN A 159 -4.14 -29.09 16.20
CA ASN A 159 -3.21 -29.65 15.24
C ASN A 159 -2.85 -28.59 14.22
N LEU A 160 -1.57 -28.20 14.20
CA LEU A 160 -0.97 -27.40 13.14
C LEU A 160 -0.30 -28.35 12.14
N GLN A 161 -0.74 -28.31 10.90
CA GLN A 161 -0.09 -28.98 9.78
C GLN A 161 0.68 -27.95 8.97
N MET A 162 1.96 -28.23 8.75
CA MET A 162 2.76 -27.55 7.75
C MET A 162 3.52 -28.59 6.96
N ARG A 163 3.42 -28.51 5.63
CA ARG A 163 3.94 -29.54 4.72
C ARG A 163 3.29 -30.91 4.99
N ASP A 164 4.10 -31.95 5.05
CA ASP A 164 3.74 -33.32 5.40
C ASP A 164 3.73 -33.60 6.90
N VAL A 165 3.99 -32.60 7.75
CA VAL A 165 4.10 -32.78 9.20
C VAL A 165 2.92 -32.13 9.92
N THR A 166 2.30 -32.86 10.84
CA THR A 166 1.25 -32.37 11.74
C THR A 166 1.68 -32.53 13.19
N LYS A 167 1.57 -31.46 13.97
CA LYS A 167 1.89 -31.43 15.40
C LYS A 167 0.76 -30.78 16.19
N SER A 168 0.50 -31.28 17.40
CA SER A 168 -0.39 -30.60 18.34
C SER A 168 0.39 -29.48 19.05
N ILE A 169 -0.17 -28.28 19.05
CA ILE A 169 0.36 -27.08 19.71
C ILE A 169 -0.71 -26.48 20.62
N THR A 170 -0.31 -25.71 21.64
CA THR A 170 -1.25 -25.00 22.53
C THR A 170 -0.96 -23.51 22.51
N ILE A 171 -1.96 -22.70 22.15
CA ILE A 171 -1.80 -21.26 21.97
C ILE A 171 -2.71 -20.46 22.93
N PRO A 172 -2.22 -19.35 23.49
CA PRO A 172 -3.06 -18.43 24.24
C PRO A 172 -3.88 -17.55 23.29
N VAL A 173 -5.16 -17.39 23.57
CA VAL A 173 -6.07 -16.59 22.75
C VAL A 173 -6.86 -15.60 23.61
N ALA A 174 -6.88 -14.35 23.17
CA ALA A 174 -7.77 -13.30 23.68
C ALA A 174 -8.97 -13.18 22.74
N VAL A 175 -10.17 -13.52 23.24
CA VAL A 175 -11.43 -13.41 22.52
C VAL A 175 -12.24 -12.29 23.15
N GLU A 176 -12.69 -11.36 22.33
CA GLU A 176 -13.65 -10.33 22.71
C GLU A 176 -14.87 -10.47 21.80
N LEU A 177 -16.04 -10.70 22.41
CA LEU A 177 -17.29 -10.81 21.67
C LEU A 177 -18.31 -9.83 22.24
N THR A 178 -18.82 -8.97 21.37
CA THR A 178 -19.95 -8.09 21.62
C THR A 178 -21.12 -8.49 20.72
N ASP A 179 -22.25 -7.81 20.88
CA ASP A 179 -23.42 -8.02 20.00
C ASP A 179 -23.08 -7.76 18.52
N ASP A 180 -22.16 -6.83 18.26
CA ASP A 180 -21.83 -6.32 16.92
C ASP A 180 -20.44 -6.72 16.42
N ASN A 181 -19.56 -7.31 17.24
CA ASN A 181 -18.19 -7.63 16.83
C ASN A 181 -17.64 -8.90 17.50
N PHE A 182 -16.92 -9.71 16.73
CA PHE A 182 -16.06 -10.80 17.17
C PHE A 182 -14.60 -10.46 16.88
N LYS A 183 -13.80 -10.37 17.95
CA LYS A 183 -12.36 -10.21 17.87
C LYS A 183 -11.65 -11.40 18.49
N LEU A 184 -10.59 -11.83 17.83
CA LEU A 184 -9.68 -12.85 18.33
C LEU A 184 -8.24 -12.43 18.07
N ASN A 185 -7.44 -12.39 19.12
CA ASN A 185 -6.01 -12.11 19.03
C ASN A 185 -5.20 -13.24 19.68
N SER A 186 -4.12 -13.65 19.02
CA SER A 186 -3.16 -14.60 19.57
C SER A 186 -1.77 -14.25 19.06
N GLU A 187 -0.76 -14.37 19.92
CA GLU A 187 0.65 -14.28 19.53
C GLU A 187 1.41 -15.39 20.25
N PHE A 188 2.13 -16.20 19.49
CA PHE A 188 2.88 -17.34 20.00
C PHE A 188 4.05 -17.64 19.07
N LYS A 189 4.99 -18.44 19.54
CA LYS A 189 6.09 -18.93 18.71
C LYS A 189 6.04 -20.45 18.57
N ILE A 190 6.55 -20.92 17.44
CA ILE A 190 6.76 -22.33 17.14
C ILE A 190 8.21 -22.55 16.71
N ASN A 191 8.69 -23.77 16.84
CA ASN A 191 9.97 -24.15 16.26
C ASN A 191 9.77 -24.66 14.83
N ARG A 192 10.39 -24.01 13.84
CA ARG A 192 10.24 -24.37 12.41
C ARG A 192 10.74 -25.77 12.07
N HIS A 193 11.71 -26.30 12.82
CA HIS A 193 12.25 -27.65 12.60
C HIS A 193 11.24 -28.73 12.96
N ASP A 194 10.33 -28.48 13.92
CA ASP A 194 9.29 -29.44 14.32
C ASP A 194 8.32 -29.76 13.17
N PHE A 195 8.24 -28.87 12.19
CA PHE A 195 7.41 -28.96 10.99
C PHE A 195 8.21 -29.26 9.72
N GLY A 196 9.50 -29.63 9.86
CA GLY A 196 10.37 -29.96 8.74
C GLY A 196 10.76 -28.78 7.85
N VAL A 197 10.50 -27.54 8.27
CA VAL A 197 10.94 -26.31 7.57
C VAL A 197 12.41 -26.08 7.86
N VAL A 198 13.26 -26.81 7.14
CA VAL A 198 14.71 -26.87 7.29
C VAL A 198 15.36 -26.53 5.95
N HIS A 199 16.24 -25.53 5.94
CA HIS A 199 16.96 -25.13 4.74
C HIS A 199 17.95 -26.24 4.31
N PRO A 200 18.03 -26.59 3.02
CA PRO A 200 18.82 -27.74 2.55
C PRO A 200 20.33 -27.56 2.78
N VAL A 201 20.81 -26.32 2.83
CA VAL A 201 22.20 -25.98 3.14
C VAL A 201 22.33 -25.70 4.64
N SER A 202 23.03 -26.57 5.37
CA SER A 202 23.15 -26.50 6.84
C SER A 202 23.68 -25.15 7.37
N LEU A 203 24.62 -24.51 6.67
CA LEU A 203 25.13 -23.19 7.09
C LEU A 203 24.08 -22.08 6.94
N GLU A 204 23.27 -22.16 5.89
CA GLU A 204 22.17 -21.22 5.66
C GLU A 204 21.01 -21.49 6.62
N ASP A 205 20.76 -22.77 6.97
CA ASP A 205 19.79 -23.13 7.99
C ASP A 205 20.14 -22.53 9.36
N LYS A 206 21.41 -22.62 9.76
CA LYS A 206 21.91 -22.00 11.00
C LYS A 206 21.87 -20.47 10.99
N ALA A 207 21.72 -19.85 9.83
CA ALA A 207 21.58 -18.41 9.71
C ALA A 207 20.13 -17.95 9.99
N ILE A 208 19.17 -18.86 10.11
CA ILE A 208 17.75 -18.60 10.39
C ILE A 208 17.46 -19.09 11.81
N GLN A 209 16.84 -18.26 12.65
CA GLN A 209 16.43 -18.70 13.97
C GLN A 209 15.36 -19.79 13.87
N ASP A 210 15.35 -20.70 14.84
CA ASP A 210 14.40 -21.81 14.83
C ASP A 210 13.01 -21.35 15.25
N ASP A 211 12.94 -20.40 16.17
CA ASP A 211 11.70 -19.77 16.62
C ASP A 211 11.12 -18.89 15.51
N VAL A 212 9.86 -19.16 15.15
CA VAL A 212 9.03 -18.34 14.27
C VAL A 212 7.84 -17.87 15.08
N VAL A 213 7.65 -16.55 15.15
CA VAL A 213 6.49 -15.96 15.81
C VAL A 213 5.33 -15.91 14.82
N LEU A 214 4.18 -16.42 15.24
CA LEU A 214 2.90 -16.31 14.56
C LEU A 214 1.99 -15.40 15.37
N ALA A 215 1.38 -14.43 14.70
CA ALA A 215 0.35 -13.57 15.27
C ALA A 215 -0.94 -13.71 14.45
N VAL A 216 -2.03 -13.99 15.13
CA VAL A 216 -3.37 -14.17 14.56
C VAL A 216 -4.24 -13.02 15.05
N GLY A 217 -4.86 -12.30 14.11
CA GLY A 217 -5.85 -11.28 14.38
C GLY A 217 -7.11 -11.53 13.57
N ILE A 218 -8.26 -11.55 14.22
CA ILE A 218 -9.58 -11.64 13.59
C ILE A 218 -10.40 -10.47 14.10
N ASP A 219 -11.07 -9.75 13.21
CA ASP A 219 -11.98 -8.65 13.54
C ASP A 219 -13.16 -8.71 12.56
N VAL A 220 -14.30 -9.20 13.05
CA VAL A 220 -15.49 -9.49 12.24
C VAL A 220 -16.69 -8.77 12.83
N GLY A 221 -17.33 -7.89 12.06
CA GLY A 221 -18.65 -7.37 12.43
C GLY A 221 -19.68 -8.50 12.47
N THR A 222 -20.37 -8.70 13.59
CA THR A 222 -21.24 -9.87 13.81
C THR A 222 -22.72 -9.63 13.54
N ALA A 223 -23.05 -8.46 12.98
CA ALA A 223 -24.38 -8.24 12.45
C ALA A 223 -24.68 -9.29 11.36
N VAL A 224 -25.82 -9.98 11.49
CA VAL A 224 -26.33 -10.87 10.45
C VAL A 224 -26.49 -10.04 9.18
N VAL A 225 -25.59 -10.26 8.21
CA VAL A 225 -25.68 -9.64 6.90
C VAL A 225 -26.84 -10.31 6.17
N ALA A 226 -28.04 -9.74 6.31
CA ALA A 226 -28.94 -9.74 5.18
C ALA A 226 -28.19 -9.04 4.05
N ASP A 227 -28.08 -9.72 2.91
CA ASP A 227 -27.51 -9.27 1.66
C ASP A 227 -27.68 -7.75 1.47
N GLU A 228 -26.65 -6.98 1.82
CA GLU A 228 -26.59 -5.56 1.57
C GLU A 228 -25.29 -5.29 0.82
N THR A 229 -25.45 -5.14 -0.48
CA THR A 229 -24.58 -4.37 -1.36
C THR A 229 -24.10 -3.12 -0.61
N PRO A 230 -22.80 -2.72 -0.70
CA PRO A 230 -22.30 -1.57 0.03
C PRO A 230 -23.19 -0.36 -0.22
N LYS A 231 -23.81 0.16 0.85
CA LYS A 231 -24.58 1.39 0.80
C LYS A 231 -23.63 2.52 0.41
N THR A 232 -23.54 2.77 -0.88
CA THR A 232 -23.05 4.02 -1.43
C THR A 232 -23.92 5.10 -0.79
N LYS A 233 -23.31 6.05 -0.07
CA LYS A 233 -23.98 7.32 0.14
C LYS A 233 -24.24 7.86 -1.26
N GLN A 234 -25.51 7.85 -1.69
CA GLN A 234 -25.90 8.57 -2.89
C GLN A 234 -25.63 10.04 -2.62
N HIS A 235 -24.51 10.54 -3.13
CA HIS A 235 -24.32 11.96 -3.29
C HIS A 235 -25.25 12.37 -4.44
N VAL A 236 -26.27 13.13 -4.06
CA VAL A 236 -27.12 13.86 -4.99
C VAL A 236 -26.19 14.68 -5.86
N ALA A 237 -26.15 14.41 -7.16
CA ALA A 237 -25.50 15.27 -8.13
C ALA A 237 -26.12 16.66 -7.99
N VAL A 238 -25.39 17.58 -7.38
CA VAL A 238 -25.74 19.00 -7.36
C VAL A 238 -25.26 19.55 -8.70
N ASP A 239 -26.17 20.20 -9.42
CA ASP A 239 -25.86 20.99 -10.61
C ASP A 239 -24.91 22.15 -10.19
N LEU A 240 -23.62 21.97 -10.49
CA LEU A 240 -22.48 22.75 -9.99
C LEU A 240 -21.84 23.56 -11.13
N GLY A 241 -22.65 24.43 -11.74
CA GLY A 241 -22.32 25.20 -12.94
C GLY A 241 -21.22 26.25 -12.76
N ASP A 242 -19.99 25.83 -12.44
CA ASP A 242 -18.68 26.39 -12.86
C ASP A 242 -17.49 25.73 -12.10
N ARG A 243 -17.74 25.03 -10.98
CA ARG A 243 -16.73 24.24 -10.23
C ARG A 243 -17.37 23.25 -9.25
N TYR A 244 -16.65 22.19 -8.88
CA TYR A 244 -16.97 21.35 -7.72
C TYR A 244 -15.72 21.01 -6.91
N THR A 245 -15.91 20.66 -5.64
CA THR A 245 -14.84 20.10 -4.79
C THR A 245 -15.03 18.58 -4.72
N GLU A 246 -13.98 17.83 -5.05
CA GLU A 246 -13.96 16.38 -4.86
C GLU A 246 -13.46 16.05 -3.45
N GLU A 247 -14.05 15.02 -2.85
CA GLU A 247 -13.56 14.43 -1.61
C GLU A 247 -13.15 12.99 -1.92
N ILE A 248 -11.92 12.60 -1.58
CA ILE A 248 -11.53 11.19 -1.73
C ILE A 248 -12.07 10.44 -0.50
N PRO A 249 -13.08 9.56 -0.61
CA PRO A 249 -13.90 9.11 0.54
C PRO A 249 -13.15 8.40 1.66
N VAL A 250 -11.97 7.83 1.36
CA VAL A 250 -11.12 7.12 2.32
C VAL A 250 -10.06 8.02 2.98
N THR A 251 -10.12 9.34 2.75
CA THR A 251 -9.10 10.31 3.17
C THR A 251 -9.74 11.61 3.69
N LEU A 252 -8.92 12.53 4.20
CA LEU A 252 -9.32 13.92 4.51
C LEU A 252 -8.99 14.89 3.37
N VAL A 253 -8.48 14.40 2.24
CA VAL A 253 -8.03 15.23 1.12
C VAL A 253 -9.22 15.67 0.28
N GLN A 254 -9.20 16.95 -0.07
CA GLN A 254 -10.17 17.58 -0.96
C GLN A 254 -9.43 18.42 -1.99
N PHE A 255 -9.97 18.47 -3.21
CA PHE A 255 -9.40 19.29 -4.28
C PHE A 255 -10.52 19.86 -5.17
N ASP A 256 -10.26 21.03 -5.76
CA ASP A 256 -11.23 21.73 -6.60
C ASP A 256 -11.06 21.35 -8.08
N MET A 257 -12.18 21.16 -8.75
CA MET A 257 -12.31 20.87 -10.18
C MET A 257 -13.08 22.01 -10.85
N ILE A 258 -12.47 22.62 -11.87
CA ILE A 258 -12.98 23.78 -12.59
C ILE A 258 -13.62 23.33 -13.91
N ARG A 259 -14.82 23.82 -14.21
CA ARG A 259 -15.52 23.45 -15.45
C ARG A 259 -14.87 24.15 -16.64
N VAL A 260 -14.47 23.38 -17.65
CA VAL A 260 -13.99 23.88 -18.94
C VAL A 260 -15.09 23.65 -19.99
N PRO A 261 -15.61 24.70 -20.62
CA PRO A 261 -16.63 24.54 -21.66
C PRO A 261 -16.01 23.88 -22.89
N GLY A 262 -16.80 23.06 -23.59
CA GLY A 262 -16.42 22.47 -24.87
C GLY A 262 -16.37 23.51 -26.01
N ASP A 263 -16.05 23.04 -27.22
CA ASP A 263 -15.99 23.87 -28.43
C ASP A 263 -16.68 23.23 -29.65
N ASP A 264 -16.76 24.02 -30.73
CA ASP A 264 -17.30 23.56 -32.01
C ASP A 264 -16.35 22.62 -32.77
N ALA A 265 -15.09 22.50 -32.34
CA ALA A 265 -14.08 21.63 -32.93
C ALA A 265 -14.15 20.18 -32.40
N GLY A 266 -15.00 19.93 -31.40
CA GLY A 266 -15.31 18.59 -30.89
C GLY A 266 -14.76 18.30 -29.50
N ILE A 267 -14.16 19.28 -28.82
CA ILE A 267 -13.83 19.16 -27.39
C ILE A 267 -15.14 19.21 -26.61
N LYS A 268 -15.46 18.13 -25.89
CA LYS A 268 -16.64 18.09 -25.01
C LYS A 268 -16.37 18.90 -23.74
N PRO A 269 -17.40 19.43 -23.07
CA PRO A 269 -17.23 19.99 -21.73
C PRO A 269 -16.65 18.95 -20.77
N PHE A 270 -15.70 19.37 -19.95
CA PHE A 270 -15.05 18.54 -18.94
C PHE A 270 -14.72 19.39 -17.71
N TYR A 271 -14.23 18.75 -16.65
CA TYR A 271 -13.66 19.44 -15.50
C TYR A 271 -12.16 19.21 -15.46
N LEU A 272 -11.40 20.24 -15.10
CA LEU A 272 -9.95 20.19 -14.94
C LEU A 272 -9.57 20.54 -13.51
N GLY A 273 -8.59 19.86 -12.95
CA GLY A 273 -8.01 20.19 -11.64
C GLY A 273 -7.61 21.67 -11.60
N LYS A 274 -7.92 22.33 -10.48
CA LYS A 274 -7.63 23.75 -10.25
C LYS A 274 -6.13 24.06 -10.34
N CYS A 275 -5.28 23.11 -9.99
CA CYS A 275 -3.82 23.15 -10.07
C CYS A 275 -3.29 21.72 -10.31
N GLU A 276 -1.98 21.54 -10.28
CA GLU A 276 -1.36 20.20 -10.29
C GLU A 276 -1.79 19.38 -9.07
N VAL A 277 -1.81 18.05 -9.23
CA VAL A 277 -2.09 17.13 -8.13
C VAL A 277 -0.97 17.21 -7.11
N THR A 278 -1.32 17.41 -5.84
CA THR A 278 -0.33 17.51 -4.76
C THR A 278 0.15 16.15 -4.26
N TRP A 279 1.27 16.13 -3.54
CA TRP A 279 1.71 14.93 -2.82
C TRP A 279 0.65 14.41 -1.84
N GLU A 280 -0.11 15.30 -1.20
CA GLU A 280 -1.17 14.94 -0.27
C GLU A 280 -2.27 14.13 -0.96
N GLU A 281 -2.65 14.50 -2.19
CA GLU A 281 -3.60 13.77 -3.02
C GLU A 281 -3.05 12.43 -3.53
N PHE A 282 -1.80 12.41 -3.97
CA PHE A 282 -1.20 11.24 -4.60
C PHE A 282 -0.74 10.16 -3.61
N ASP A 283 -0.20 10.56 -2.46
CA ASP A 283 0.42 9.67 -1.48
C ASP A 283 -0.55 8.66 -0.86
N TYR A 284 -1.84 9.01 -0.73
CA TYR A 284 -2.82 8.10 -0.16
C TYR A 284 -2.90 6.81 -0.99
N TRP A 285 -2.97 6.97 -2.30
CA TRP A 285 -2.92 5.86 -3.23
C TRP A 285 -1.52 5.24 -3.27
N ALA A 286 -0.49 6.03 -3.59
CA ALA A 286 0.86 5.54 -3.85
C ALA A 286 1.45 4.78 -2.66
N LEU A 287 1.20 5.24 -1.43
CA LEU A 287 1.71 4.61 -0.21
C LEU A 287 0.74 3.60 0.43
N CYS A 288 -0.46 3.42 -0.14
CA CYS A 288 -1.51 2.55 0.41
C CYS A 288 -1.93 2.95 1.84
N LYS A 289 -2.02 4.26 2.11
CA LYS A 289 -2.45 4.75 3.43
C LYS A 289 -3.90 4.37 3.76
N ASP A 290 -4.67 3.99 2.74
CA ASP A 290 -6.05 3.52 2.83
C ASP A 290 -6.20 2.02 3.12
N LYS A 291 -5.10 1.29 3.36
CA LYS A 291 -5.06 -0.17 3.43
C LYS A 291 -4.36 -0.66 4.69
N SER A 292 -4.71 -1.87 5.14
CA SER A 292 -3.90 -2.58 6.16
C SER A 292 -2.51 -2.91 5.61
N GLU A 293 -1.54 -3.17 6.48
CA GLU A 293 -0.16 -3.51 6.07
C GLU A 293 -0.14 -4.72 5.13
N LYS A 294 -0.93 -5.76 5.44
CA LYS A 294 -1.18 -6.92 4.56
C LYS A 294 -1.69 -6.46 3.19
N GLN A 295 -2.81 -5.76 3.13
CA GLN A 295 -3.37 -5.31 1.85
C GLN A 295 -2.39 -4.44 1.03
N ALA A 296 -1.63 -3.56 1.70
CA ALA A 296 -0.63 -2.72 1.07
C ALA A 296 0.51 -3.54 0.41
N VAL A 297 1.00 -4.59 1.07
CA VAL A 297 2.04 -5.46 0.51
C VAL A 297 1.49 -6.28 -0.67
N MET A 298 0.23 -6.71 -0.63
CA MET A 298 -0.40 -7.38 -1.78
C MET A 298 -0.55 -6.48 -2.99
N LEU A 299 -1.06 -5.26 -2.80
CA LEU A 299 -1.25 -4.32 -3.89
C LEU A 299 0.09 -3.91 -4.53
N ARG A 300 1.16 -3.81 -3.74
CA ARG A 300 2.52 -3.57 -4.26
C ARG A 300 3.09 -4.75 -5.07
N ASN A 301 2.66 -5.98 -4.78
CA ASN A 301 3.19 -7.20 -5.40
C ASN A 301 2.30 -7.78 -6.52
N GLY A 302 1.00 -7.45 -6.52
CA GLY A 302 -0.02 -8.02 -7.41
C GLY A 302 -0.48 -7.09 -8.51
N GLU A 303 -0.87 -5.84 -8.22
CA GLU A 303 -1.41 -4.89 -9.20
C GLU A 303 -1.17 -3.41 -8.84
N LEU A 304 -0.32 -2.77 -9.67
CA LEU A 304 -0.43 -1.39 -10.17
C LEU A 304 -0.41 -0.22 -9.18
N ARG A 305 0.42 -0.25 -8.14
CA ARG A 305 0.80 0.96 -7.39
C ARG A 305 2.32 1.15 -7.35
N PRO A 306 2.83 2.40 -7.32
CA PRO A 306 4.26 2.68 -7.22
C PRO A 306 4.89 1.96 -6.04
N SER A 307 6.05 1.35 -6.27
CA SER A 307 6.92 0.98 -5.16
C SER A 307 7.26 2.25 -4.37
N ALA A 308 7.36 2.17 -3.03
CA ALA A 308 7.84 3.31 -2.25
C ALA A 308 9.16 3.82 -2.87
N PRO A 309 9.31 5.14 -3.10
CA PRO A 309 10.56 5.70 -3.58
C PRO A 309 11.70 5.24 -2.67
N HIS A 310 12.81 4.77 -3.24
CA HIS A 310 13.93 4.27 -2.45
C HIS A 310 14.61 5.34 -1.59
N ASP A 311 14.33 6.61 -1.90
CA ASP A 311 14.78 7.75 -1.15
C ASP A 311 13.64 8.75 -1.04
N LEU A 312 12.77 8.56 -0.05
CA LEU A 312 11.65 9.46 0.20
C LEU A 312 12.15 10.90 0.44
N GLU A 313 13.25 11.10 1.16
CA GLU A 313 13.81 12.44 1.38
C GLU A 313 14.32 13.08 0.09
N ALA A 314 14.99 12.33 -0.80
CA ALA A 314 15.41 12.85 -2.10
C ALA A 314 14.26 12.97 -3.10
N THR A 315 13.20 12.16 -3.02
CA THR A 315 11.98 12.32 -3.83
C THR A 315 11.20 13.57 -3.43
N TYR A 316 11.18 13.91 -2.14
CA TYR A 316 10.62 15.18 -1.67
C TYR A 316 11.64 16.32 -1.68
N ARG A 317 12.89 16.06 -2.08
CA ARG A 317 14.03 17.00 -2.18
C ARG A 317 14.27 17.85 -0.91
N GLY A 318 13.70 17.46 0.23
CA GLY A 318 13.65 18.27 1.45
C GLY A 318 12.70 19.48 1.42
N TRP A 319 11.87 19.65 0.38
CA TRP A 319 10.98 20.81 0.18
C TRP A 319 9.63 20.73 0.93
N GLY A 320 9.38 19.61 1.62
CA GLY A 320 8.12 19.32 2.28
C GLY A 320 7.07 18.72 1.33
N ARG A 321 5.88 18.40 1.87
CA ARG A 321 4.78 17.74 1.13
C ARG A 321 3.53 18.60 1.03
N GLU A 322 3.28 19.40 2.06
CA GLU A 322 2.05 20.20 2.21
C GLU A 322 1.92 21.21 1.06
N GLY A 323 0.89 21.03 0.24
CA GLY A 323 0.62 21.86 -0.94
C GLY A 323 1.69 21.81 -2.04
N GLN A 324 2.65 20.87 -2.00
CA GLN A 324 3.66 20.72 -3.05
C GLN A 324 3.13 19.81 -4.18
N PRO A 325 3.43 20.11 -5.46
CA PRO A 325 3.01 19.27 -6.58
C PRO A 325 3.70 17.89 -6.51
N ALA A 326 2.96 16.84 -6.87
CA ALA A 326 3.51 15.51 -7.03
C ALA A 326 4.36 15.46 -8.31
N ILE A 327 5.67 15.33 -8.15
CA ILE A 327 6.66 15.42 -9.24
C ILE A 327 7.57 14.19 -9.30
N GLY A 328 8.24 13.99 -10.43
CA GLY A 328 9.03 12.78 -10.71
C GLY A 328 8.17 11.52 -10.89
N VAL A 329 6.88 11.68 -11.19
CA VAL A 329 5.91 10.57 -11.35
C VAL A 329 5.83 10.12 -12.80
N SER A 330 5.80 8.81 -13.03
CA SER A 330 5.64 8.29 -14.39
C SER A 330 4.23 8.42 -14.92
N LYS A 331 4.07 8.57 -16.25
CA LYS A 331 2.74 8.59 -16.88
C LYS A 331 1.90 7.36 -16.49
N LYS A 332 2.54 6.19 -16.45
CA LYS A 332 1.92 4.95 -15.97
C LYS A 332 1.40 5.07 -14.53
N ALA A 333 2.18 5.65 -13.61
CA ALA A 333 1.74 5.87 -12.24
C ALA A 333 0.51 6.79 -12.20
N VAL A 334 0.53 7.86 -13.00
CA VAL A 334 -0.57 8.81 -13.08
C VAL A 334 -1.86 8.20 -13.64
N GLU A 335 -1.77 7.40 -14.70
CA GLU A 335 -2.93 6.69 -15.28
C GLU A 335 -3.60 5.77 -14.24
N LEU A 336 -2.80 5.05 -13.46
CA LEU A 336 -3.32 4.13 -12.43
C LEU A 336 -3.87 4.86 -11.21
N TYR A 337 -3.30 6.03 -10.89
CA TYR A 337 -3.88 6.94 -9.91
C TYR A 337 -5.27 7.41 -10.36
N CYS A 338 -5.42 7.80 -11.63
CA CYS A 338 -6.71 8.21 -12.20
C CYS A 338 -7.74 7.06 -12.17
N GLU A 339 -7.32 5.83 -12.52
CA GLU A 339 -8.17 4.64 -12.40
C GLU A 339 -8.62 4.38 -10.96
N TRP A 340 -7.70 4.50 -10.01
CA TRP A 340 -8.01 4.33 -8.59
C TRP A 340 -8.99 5.40 -8.10
N LEU A 341 -8.72 6.67 -8.42
CA LEU A 341 -9.57 7.81 -8.03
C LEU A 341 -10.98 7.64 -8.61
N SER A 342 -11.07 7.17 -9.86
CA SER A 342 -12.35 6.83 -10.49
C SER A 342 -13.10 5.75 -9.72
N LYS A 343 -12.42 4.69 -9.29
CA LYS A 343 -13.02 3.62 -8.47
C LYS A 343 -13.46 4.12 -7.09
N GLN A 344 -12.75 5.09 -6.50
CA GLN A 344 -13.12 5.62 -5.18
C GLN A 344 -14.35 6.54 -5.24
N THR A 345 -14.46 7.34 -6.30
CA THR A 345 -15.47 8.42 -6.41
C THR A 345 -16.68 8.01 -7.25
N GLY A 346 -16.55 6.99 -8.10
CA GLY A 346 -17.55 6.63 -9.09
C GLY A 346 -17.62 7.55 -10.30
N LYS A 347 -16.72 8.54 -10.41
CA LYS A 347 -16.58 9.43 -11.58
C LYS A 347 -15.45 8.96 -12.49
N HIS A 348 -15.40 9.46 -13.72
CA HIS A 348 -14.33 9.11 -14.66
C HIS A 348 -13.21 10.15 -14.64
N TYR A 349 -12.14 9.84 -13.89
CA TYR A 349 -10.91 10.62 -13.80
C TYR A 349 -9.84 10.10 -14.76
N ARG A 350 -9.08 11.02 -15.35
CA ARG A 350 -8.03 10.74 -16.34
C ARG A 350 -7.02 11.90 -16.44
N LEU A 351 -5.96 11.71 -17.20
CA LEU A 351 -5.16 12.82 -17.72
C LEU A 351 -5.99 13.63 -18.75
N PRO A 352 -5.81 14.96 -18.83
CA PRO A 352 -6.31 15.73 -19.98
C PRO A 352 -5.58 15.30 -21.25
N THR A 353 -6.26 15.36 -22.40
CA THR A 353 -5.58 15.30 -23.70
C THR A 353 -4.82 16.61 -23.95
N LEU A 354 -3.84 16.59 -24.86
CA LEU A 354 -3.11 17.79 -25.26
C LEU A 354 -4.05 18.90 -25.77
N ALA A 355 -5.08 18.50 -26.53
CA ALA A 355 -6.08 19.41 -27.05
C ALA A 355 -6.92 20.06 -25.93
N GLU A 356 -7.38 19.27 -24.95
CA GLU A 356 -8.13 19.78 -23.80
C GLU A 356 -7.30 20.71 -22.92
N TRP A 357 -6.04 20.37 -22.68
CA TRP A 357 -5.12 21.20 -21.89
C TRP A 357 -4.94 22.57 -22.55
N ARG A 358 -4.63 22.60 -23.86
CA ARG A 358 -4.47 23.85 -24.61
C ARG A 358 -5.77 24.64 -24.69
N HIS A 359 -6.90 23.96 -24.84
CA HIS A 359 -8.20 24.61 -24.85
C HIS A 359 -8.51 25.34 -23.54
N ALA A 360 -8.27 24.67 -22.40
CA ALA A 360 -8.41 25.30 -21.08
C ALA A 360 -7.45 26.50 -20.90
N TYR A 361 -6.22 26.38 -21.40
CA TYR A 361 -5.22 27.44 -21.37
C TYR A 361 -5.65 28.68 -22.16
N GLU A 362 -6.08 28.49 -23.41
CA GLU A 362 -6.51 29.58 -24.31
C GLU A 362 -7.77 30.29 -23.77
N LEU A 363 -8.77 29.53 -23.30
CA LEU A 363 -9.96 30.09 -22.65
C LEU A 363 -9.61 30.87 -21.37
N GLY A 364 -8.56 30.42 -20.67
CA GLY A 364 -7.97 31.10 -19.51
C GLY A 364 -7.27 32.42 -19.83
N GLY A 365 -6.98 32.71 -21.10
CA GLY A 365 -6.33 33.94 -21.54
C GLY A 365 -5.05 33.76 -22.35
N GLY A 366 -4.56 32.51 -22.51
CA GLY A 366 -3.38 32.21 -23.31
C GLY A 366 -2.08 32.72 -22.69
N ASP A 367 -1.07 32.93 -23.55
CA ASP A 367 0.28 33.37 -23.12
C ASP A 367 0.24 34.76 -22.46
N PRO A 368 0.75 34.90 -21.21
CA PRO A 368 0.83 36.18 -20.53
C PRO A 368 1.90 37.07 -21.17
N SER A 369 1.83 38.38 -20.90
CA SER A 369 2.95 39.28 -21.23
C SER A 369 4.17 38.97 -20.36
N GLU A 370 5.36 39.40 -20.78
CA GLU A 370 6.60 39.23 -19.98
C GLU A 370 6.47 39.86 -18.58
N ASP A 371 5.77 41.00 -18.47
CA ASP A 371 5.51 41.68 -17.19
C ASP A 371 4.50 40.92 -16.31
N ASP A 372 3.58 40.16 -16.92
CA ASP A 372 2.53 39.42 -16.20
C ASP A 372 2.93 37.98 -15.87
N LEU A 373 3.90 37.39 -16.59
CA LEU A 373 4.35 36.00 -16.39
C LEU A 373 4.72 35.69 -14.92
N PRO A 374 5.46 36.55 -14.19
CA PRO A 374 5.76 36.31 -12.77
C PRO A 374 4.54 36.28 -11.85
N ASN A 375 3.39 36.81 -12.28
CA ASN A 375 2.17 36.79 -11.48
C ASN A 375 1.44 35.46 -11.58
N VAL A 376 1.62 34.70 -12.67
CA VAL A 376 0.84 33.49 -13.00
C VAL A 376 1.66 32.20 -13.07
N ALA A 377 3.00 32.28 -13.07
CA ALA A 377 3.87 31.12 -13.27
C ALA A 377 5.08 31.06 -12.31
N TRP A 378 5.55 29.84 -12.04
CA TRP A 378 6.80 29.57 -11.35
C TRP A 378 7.86 29.02 -12.31
N PHE A 379 9.01 29.66 -12.39
CA PHE A 379 10.04 29.38 -13.40
C PHE A 379 11.41 29.74 -12.86
N GLU A 380 12.49 29.43 -13.58
CA GLU A 380 13.85 29.43 -13.02
C GLU A 380 14.21 30.73 -12.28
N GLN A 381 13.85 31.89 -12.82
CA GLN A 381 14.22 33.17 -12.20
C GLN A 381 13.41 33.51 -10.92
N ASN A 382 12.31 32.82 -10.63
CA ASN A 382 11.45 33.12 -9.47
C ASN A 382 11.14 31.91 -8.56
N SER A 383 11.69 30.73 -8.84
CA SER A 383 11.42 29.46 -8.14
C SER A 383 12.55 29.04 -7.19
N LEU A 384 13.23 29.99 -6.56
CA LEU A 384 14.39 29.69 -5.72
C LEU A 384 14.00 29.17 -4.32
N ASP A 385 14.89 28.37 -3.74
CA ASP A 385 14.82 27.98 -2.34
C ASP A 385 14.97 29.17 -1.37
N ASP A 386 14.77 28.91 -0.07
CA ASP A 386 14.76 29.97 0.94
C ASP A 386 16.14 30.65 1.10
N GLU A 387 17.20 30.01 0.62
CA GLU A 387 18.56 30.54 0.64
C GLU A 387 18.95 31.23 -0.69
N GLY A 388 18.15 31.06 -1.74
CA GLY A 388 18.38 31.62 -3.07
C GLY A 388 19.43 30.89 -3.90
N PHE A 389 19.77 29.64 -3.56
CA PHE A 389 20.88 28.89 -4.17
C PHE A 389 20.44 27.90 -5.24
N ASP A 390 19.29 27.24 -5.05
CA ASP A 390 18.79 26.20 -5.96
C ASP A 390 17.32 26.46 -6.34
N ASN A 391 16.93 26.02 -7.54
CA ASN A 391 15.54 26.02 -7.99
C ASN A 391 14.75 24.88 -7.34
N ARG A 392 13.47 25.14 -7.03
CA ARG A 392 12.55 24.17 -6.48
C ARG A 392 11.13 24.33 -7.01
N ALA A 393 10.37 23.25 -6.94
CA ALA A 393 8.92 23.31 -7.03
C ALA A 393 8.35 24.14 -5.88
N MET A 394 7.30 24.90 -6.18
CA MET A 394 6.64 25.79 -5.24
C MET A 394 5.26 25.25 -4.89
N LYS A 395 4.74 25.67 -3.74
CA LYS A 395 3.38 25.29 -3.33
C LYS A 395 2.38 25.71 -4.42
N VAL A 396 1.52 24.78 -4.81
CA VAL A 396 0.51 24.97 -5.85
C VAL A 396 -0.48 26.08 -5.44
N ALA A 397 -1.09 26.71 -6.44
CA ALA A 397 -2.10 27.75 -6.31
C ALA A 397 -1.68 28.95 -5.44
N THR A 398 -0.40 29.30 -5.44
CA THR A 398 0.15 30.48 -4.74
C THR A 398 0.36 31.69 -5.65
N ARG A 399 0.27 31.50 -6.96
CA ARG A 399 0.23 32.56 -7.99
C ARG A 399 -1.20 32.93 -8.37
N GLU A 400 -1.37 33.90 -9.24
CA GLU A 400 -2.69 34.29 -9.74
C GLU A 400 -3.23 33.25 -10.74
N PRO A 401 -4.53 32.91 -10.68
CA PRO A 401 -5.13 32.02 -11.67
C PRO A 401 -5.37 32.71 -13.00
N ASN A 402 -5.55 31.90 -14.04
CA ASN A 402 -6.07 32.37 -15.32
C ASN A 402 -7.56 32.79 -15.21
N LYS A 403 -8.16 33.28 -16.31
CA LYS A 403 -9.54 33.78 -16.33
C LYS A 403 -10.61 32.73 -16.00
N LEU A 404 -10.29 31.43 -16.06
CA LEU A 404 -11.17 30.34 -15.64
C LEU A 404 -11.05 30.02 -14.15
N GLY A 405 -10.07 30.58 -13.45
CA GLY A 405 -9.77 30.22 -12.05
C GLY A 405 -8.83 29.02 -11.92
N ILE A 406 -8.09 28.68 -12.98
CA ILE A 406 -7.12 27.59 -13.02
C ILE A 406 -5.71 28.15 -12.81
N TYR A 407 -4.96 27.54 -11.92
CA TYR A 407 -3.62 27.93 -11.50
C TYR A 407 -2.54 27.09 -12.21
N ASP A 408 -1.32 27.61 -12.19
CA ASP A 408 -0.09 26.87 -12.50
C ASP A 408 -0.15 26.12 -13.84
N MET A 409 -0.79 26.73 -14.85
CA MET A 409 -0.80 26.17 -16.22
C MET A 409 0.53 26.39 -16.96
N LEU A 410 1.42 27.23 -16.42
CA LEU A 410 2.79 27.38 -16.90
C LEU A 410 3.75 27.26 -15.73
N GLY A 411 4.86 26.57 -15.98
CA GLY A 411 5.91 26.42 -14.99
C GLY A 411 5.50 25.52 -13.83
N ASN A 412 6.15 25.69 -12.68
CA ASN A 412 6.07 24.83 -11.51
C ASN A 412 6.37 23.36 -11.88
N ALA A 413 5.38 22.54 -12.25
CA ALA A 413 5.62 21.20 -12.77
C ALA A 413 5.22 21.07 -14.26
N SER A 414 6.06 20.40 -15.05
CA SER A 414 5.67 19.99 -16.40
C SER A 414 4.58 18.92 -16.30
N GLU A 415 3.51 19.01 -17.07
CA GLU A 415 2.33 18.17 -16.86
C GLU A 415 2.12 17.10 -17.92
N TRP A 416 1.89 15.87 -17.50
CA TRP A 416 1.47 14.79 -18.39
C TRP A 416 0.17 15.06 -19.14
N VAL A 417 0.11 14.60 -20.39
CA VAL A 417 -1.14 14.51 -21.18
C VAL A 417 -1.42 13.08 -21.64
N ALA A 418 -2.69 12.77 -21.93
CA ALA A 418 -3.18 11.41 -22.13
C ALA A 418 -2.78 10.78 -23.48
N ASP A 419 -2.83 11.56 -24.55
CA ASP A 419 -2.77 11.10 -25.94
C ASP A 419 -1.35 10.80 -26.44
N GLU A 420 -0.34 11.47 -25.89
CA GLU A 420 1.07 11.25 -26.25
C GLU A 420 1.94 11.12 -24.98
N PRO A 421 3.10 10.44 -25.02
CA PRO A 421 4.02 10.38 -23.89
C PRO A 421 4.85 11.68 -23.79
N VAL A 422 4.16 12.81 -23.69
CA VAL A 422 4.75 14.15 -23.59
C VAL A 422 4.25 14.85 -22.32
N VAL A 423 5.06 15.79 -21.85
CA VAL A 423 4.68 16.74 -20.81
C VAL A 423 4.62 18.15 -21.39
N VAL A 424 3.79 19.02 -20.80
CA VAL A 424 3.52 20.37 -21.31
C VAL A 424 3.67 21.45 -20.25
N GLY A 425 3.66 22.71 -20.68
CA GLY A 425 3.55 23.89 -19.80
C GLY A 425 4.89 24.36 -19.20
N GLY A 426 5.96 23.58 -19.33
CA GLY A 426 7.25 23.86 -18.71
C GLY A 426 7.23 23.68 -17.19
N ASN A 427 8.32 24.04 -16.52
CA ASN A 427 8.49 23.78 -15.09
C ASN A 427 9.37 24.82 -14.39
N PHE A 428 9.64 24.61 -13.11
CA PHE A 428 10.44 25.51 -12.27
C PHE A 428 11.91 25.66 -12.72
N PHE A 429 12.45 24.82 -13.62
CA PHE A 429 13.77 25.00 -14.27
C PHE A 429 13.68 25.70 -15.63
N SER A 430 12.49 25.91 -16.18
CA SER A 430 12.32 26.57 -17.47
C SER A 430 12.65 28.06 -17.37
N MET A 431 13.29 28.60 -18.42
CA MET A 431 13.47 30.04 -18.57
C MET A 431 12.13 30.70 -18.87
N ALA A 432 11.97 31.97 -18.49
CA ALA A 432 10.80 32.77 -18.84
C ALA A 432 10.45 32.71 -20.34
N GLU A 433 11.46 32.75 -21.22
CA GLU A 433 11.28 32.73 -22.68
C GLU A 433 10.86 31.37 -23.26
N ASP A 434 11.04 30.29 -22.50
CA ASP A 434 10.69 28.93 -22.93
C ASP A 434 9.27 28.52 -22.51
N LEU A 435 8.63 29.29 -21.62
CA LEU A 435 7.27 29.01 -21.15
C LEU A 435 6.22 29.45 -22.18
N SER A 436 5.42 28.50 -22.66
CA SER A 436 4.27 28.77 -23.55
C SER A 436 3.34 27.57 -23.65
N ALA A 437 2.16 27.75 -24.25
CA ALA A 437 1.25 26.64 -24.64
C ALA A 437 1.89 25.59 -25.58
N SER A 438 3.00 25.96 -26.23
CA SER A 438 3.73 25.13 -27.18
C SER A 438 4.91 24.39 -26.57
N ALA A 439 5.26 24.70 -25.31
CA ALA A 439 6.32 24.02 -24.58
C ALA A 439 5.91 22.56 -24.36
N THR A 440 6.61 21.64 -25.02
CA THR A 440 6.39 20.19 -24.90
C THR A 440 7.72 19.48 -24.76
N GLU A 441 7.80 18.50 -23.87
CA GLU A 441 8.95 17.61 -23.74
C GLU A 441 8.50 16.15 -23.89
N GLN A 442 9.19 15.40 -24.76
CA GLN A 442 8.91 13.99 -25.02
C GLN A 442 9.58 13.11 -23.97
N GLU A 443 8.88 12.12 -23.44
CA GLU A 443 9.46 11.14 -22.53
C GLU A 443 10.67 10.43 -23.18
N ASP A 444 11.82 10.50 -22.51
CA ASP A 444 12.98 9.65 -22.81
C ASP A 444 13.50 8.99 -21.53
N GLN A 445 13.18 7.71 -21.35
CA GLN A 445 13.58 6.95 -20.16
C GLN A 445 15.09 6.83 -19.98
N ASN A 446 15.87 6.94 -21.06
CA ASN A 446 17.34 6.89 -20.95
C ASN A 446 17.91 8.18 -20.37
N VAL A 447 17.18 9.30 -20.51
CA VAL A 447 17.54 10.62 -19.98
C VAL A 447 16.92 10.80 -18.60
N TRP A 448 15.60 10.65 -18.50
CA TRP A 448 14.80 10.92 -17.29
C TRP A 448 15.07 9.94 -16.12
N ASN A 449 15.77 8.84 -16.39
CA ASN A 449 16.23 7.87 -15.40
C ASN A 449 17.71 7.49 -15.57
N ALA A 450 18.51 8.31 -16.25
CA ALA A 450 19.93 8.10 -16.48
C ALA A 450 20.69 7.72 -15.21
N THR A 451 20.51 8.48 -14.12
CA THR A 451 21.20 8.31 -12.84
C THR A 451 20.48 7.38 -11.86
N TYR A 452 19.36 6.77 -12.26
CA TYR A 452 18.65 5.81 -11.42
C TYR A 452 19.55 4.59 -11.11
N PRO A 453 19.80 4.26 -9.83
CA PRO A 453 20.86 3.32 -9.48
C PRO A 453 20.54 1.85 -9.76
N GLN A 454 19.25 1.49 -9.94
CA GLN A 454 18.84 0.09 -10.14
C GLN A 454 18.61 -0.26 -11.60
N ILE A 455 18.79 -1.54 -11.91
CA ILE A 455 18.49 -2.17 -13.20
C ILE A 455 17.56 -3.38 -12.92
N PRO A 456 16.39 -3.49 -13.59
CA PRO A 456 15.83 -2.53 -14.54
C PRO A 456 15.49 -1.18 -13.89
N LYS A 457 15.44 -0.13 -14.71
CA LYS A 457 15.07 1.22 -14.28
C LYS A 457 13.63 1.23 -13.75
N SER A 458 13.32 2.19 -12.87
CA SER A 458 11.96 2.33 -12.33
C SER A 458 10.95 2.55 -13.44
N ILE A 459 9.80 1.88 -13.33
CA ILE A 459 8.62 2.13 -14.16
C ILE A 459 7.65 3.14 -13.51
N TRP A 460 7.95 3.56 -12.27
CA TRP A 460 7.07 4.34 -11.41
C TRP A 460 7.53 5.78 -11.22
N TRP A 461 8.84 6.00 -11.27
CA TRP A 461 9.49 7.23 -10.85
C TRP A 461 10.56 7.63 -11.87
N TYR A 462 10.66 8.92 -12.14
CA TYR A 462 11.77 9.52 -12.87
C TYR A 462 12.67 10.26 -11.91
N LYS A 463 13.93 9.81 -11.79
CA LYS A 463 14.89 10.44 -10.87
C LYS A 463 15.46 11.74 -11.43
N ASP A 464 15.64 11.80 -12.75
CA ASP A 464 16.30 12.91 -13.45
C ASP A 464 15.30 13.84 -14.16
N ALA A 465 14.01 13.50 -14.12
CA ALA A 465 12.90 14.37 -14.50
C ALA A 465 12.01 14.65 -13.29
N ASP A 466 12.62 15.17 -12.23
CA ASP A 466 12.00 15.50 -10.95
C ASP A 466 11.13 16.77 -10.98
N TYR A 467 10.94 17.34 -12.16
CA TYR A 467 10.04 18.45 -12.45
C TYR A 467 8.74 18.00 -13.14
N VAL A 468 8.61 16.70 -13.44
CA VAL A 468 7.45 16.14 -14.15
C VAL A 468 6.35 15.76 -13.17
N GLY A 469 5.23 16.47 -13.23
CA GLY A 469 4.02 16.23 -12.49
C GLY A 469 2.81 16.01 -13.41
N PHE A 470 1.63 16.31 -12.90
CA PHE A 470 0.38 16.15 -13.64
C PHE A 470 -0.77 16.91 -12.99
N ARG A 471 -1.80 17.17 -13.80
CA ARG A 471 -3.15 17.49 -13.34
C ARG A 471 -4.14 16.46 -13.84
N ILE A 472 -5.31 16.40 -13.22
CA ILE A 472 -6.37 15.47 -13.57
C ILE A 472 -7.55 16.17 -14.23
N ALA A 473 -8.17 15.49 -15.18
CA ALA A 473 -9.44 15.84 -15.78
C ALA A 473 -10.52 14.86 -15.33
N CYS A 474 -11.77 15.31 -15.28
CA CYS A 474 -12.96 14.49 -15.07
C CYS A 474 -13.98 14.79 -16.16
N ASP A 475 -14.59 13.75 -16.71
CA ASP A 475 -15.67 13.95 -17.68
C ASP A 475 -16.89 14.59 -16.99
N ALA A 476 -17.57 15.51 -17.68
CA ALA A 476 -18.70 16.27 -17.12
C ALA A 476 -20.06 15.53 -17.20
N GLU A 477 -20.12 14.40 -17.90
CA GLU A 477 -21.33 13.59 -18.16
C GLU A 477 -21.06 12.09 -17.98
#